data_AF-A0A0R3WG26-F1
#
_entry.id   AF-A0A0R3WG26-F1
#
_cell.length_a   1.000
_cell.length_b   1.000
_cell.length_c   1.000
_cell.angle_alpha   90.00
_cell.angle_beta   90.00
_cell.angle_gamma   90.00
#
_symmetry.space_group_name_H-M   'P 1'
#
loop_
_entity.id
_entity.type
_entity.pdbx_description
1 polymer ?
#
loop_
_entity_poly.entity_id
_entity_poly.type
_entity_poly.pdbx_seq_one_letter_code
_entity_poly.pdbx_strand_id
1 'polypeptide(L)'
;MFDTFRYNILPKYDSFKTIVAITSQISFKGAPARIAFRGDYDAIRCGRAIEAILADASFAGVYRPSVRDDFAAIHKLWEIVTSFKKANHAVKVTRTQFATAIDSFCTSNWTTLPRQEQATSGEKCLQGWIVKGLLEAHGFRNDSDWGRVTFLSNVGGTVASWSTGYALDATARIPSTAPAIQMDLFGFIVSTAICLNIFVISLFFLIRKCCKNQL
;
A
#
# COMPACT_ATOMS: atom_id res chain seq x y z
N MET A 1 12.06 22.20 24.64
CA MET A 1 11.69 21.65 25.96
C MET A 1 10.42 20.82 25.76
N PHE A 2 10.58 19.59 25.26
CA PHE A 2 9.51 18.61 25.19
C PHE A 2 9.98 17.44 26.05
N ASP A 3 9.54 17.46 27.30
CA ASP A 3 9.81 16.44 28.29
C ASP A 3 9.20 15.10 27.85
N THR A 4 10.08 14.11 27.71
CA THR A 4 10.00 12.82 28.39
C THR A 4 8.60 12.20 28.54
N PHE A 5 7.94 11.85 27.43
CA PHE A 5 6.92 10.80 27.45
C PHE A 5 7.57 9.43 27.36
N ARG A 6 8.13 8.98 28.49
CA ARG A 6 8.34 7.54 28.74
C ARG A 6 6.97 6.89 28.92
N TYR A 7 6.62 6.06 27.95
CA TYR A 7 6.03 4.73 28.13
C TYR A 7 5.02 4.55 29.28
N ASN A 8 3.75 4.76 28.96
CA ASN A 8 2.76 3.71 29.21
C ASN A 8 2.32 3.19 27.84
N ILE A 9 3.13 2.27 27.30
CA ILE A 9 2.63 1.31 26.32
C ILE A 9 1.40 0.70 26.98
N LEU A 10 0.23 0.99 26.41
CA LEU A 10 -0.99 0.21 26.64
C LEU A 10 -0.57 -1.25 26.72
N PRO A 11 -1.00 -2.01 27.76
CA PRO A 11 -0.60 -3.39 27.92
C PRO A 11 -0.77 -4.06 26.56
N LYS A 12 0.36 -4.56 26.04
CA LYS A 12 0.42 -5.40 24.84
C LYS A 12 -0.88 -6.19 24.82
N TYR A 13 -1.76 -5.89 23.87
CA TYR A 13 -3.08 -6.50 23.78
C TYR A 13 -2.81 -7.97 23.43
N ASP A 14 -2.51 -8.75 24.47
CA ASP A 14 -2.17 -10.17 24.48
C ASP A 14 -3.47 -10.99 24.36
N SER A 15 -4.46 -10.47 23.63
CA SER A 15 -5.76 -11.14 23.41
C SER A 15 -5.68 -12.27 22.38
N PHE A 16 -4.47 -12.63 21.93
CA PHE A 16 -4.21 -13.90 21.22
C PHE A 16 -3.51 -14.96 22.10
N LYS A 17 -3.39 -14.74 23.42
CA LYS A 17 -2.94 -15.77 24.36
C LYS A 17 -4.06 -16.57 25.01
N THR A 18 -5.31 -16.18 24.82
CA THR A 18 -6.37 -17.17 24.84
C THR A 18 -6.33 -17.81 23.46
N ILE A 19 -5.53 -18.87 23.34
CA ILE A 19 -5.91 -19.96 22.45
C ILE A 19 -7.27 -20.39 23.01
N VAL A 20 -8.34 -19.73 22.58
CA VAL A 20 -9.59 -20.44 22.36
C VAL A 20 -9.14 -21.46 21.34
N ALA A 21 -8.82 -22.65 21.83
CA ALA A 21 -8.78 -23.81 21.00
C ALA A 21 -10.20 -23.84 20.45
N ILE A 22 -10.37 -23.25 19.26
CA ILE A 22 -11.50 -23.54 18.42
C ILE A 22 -11.21 -24.99 18.00
N THR A 23 -11.46 -25.90 18.94
CA THR A 23 -11.70 -27.31 18.72
C THR A 23 -13.09 -27.48 18.17
N SER A 24 -13.53 -26.62 17.24
CA SER A 24 -14.12 -27.21 16.05
C SER A 24 -12.94 -27.85 15.30
N GLN A 25 -12.52 -29.01 15.81
CA GLN A 25 -12.02 -30.05 14.93
C GLN A 25 -13.14 -30.18 13.92
N ILE A 26 -13.00 -29.54 12.75
CA ILE A 26 -13.77 -29.92 11.59
C ILE A 26 -13.37 -31.38 11.43
N SER A 27 -14.20 -32.26 11.97
CA SER A 27 -13.98 -33.68 11.87
C SER A 27 -14.24 -33.99 10.41
N PHE A 28 -13.18 -33.86 9.62
CA PHE A 28 -13.10 -34.47 8.32
C PHE A 28 -13.20 -35.97 8.63
N LYS A 29 -14.43 -36.49 8.63
CA LYS A 29 -14.69 -37.92 8.80
C LYS A 29 -13.77 -38.67 7.83
N GLY A 30 -12.78 -39.38 8.37
CA GLY A 30 -11.80 -40.14 7.60
C GLY A 30 -10.40 -39.53 7.46
N ALA A 31 -10.12 -38.34 8.00
CA ALA A 31 -8.75 -37.80 8.03
C ALA A 31 -7.92 -38.44 9.16
N PRO A 32 -6.64 -38.81 8.92
CA PRO A 32 -5.78 -39.38 9.95
C PRO A 32 -5.45 -38.34 11.04
N ALA A 33 -5.22 -38.80 12.28
CA ALA A 33 -4.92 -37.95 13.44
C ALA A 33 -3.66 -37.09 13.28
N ARG A 34 -2.76 -37.45 12.35
CA ARG A 34 -1.59 -36.67 11.97
C ARG A 34 -1.42 -36.73 10.46
N ILE A 35 -1.37 -35.57 9.82
CA ILE A 35 -1.02 -35.41 8.42
C ILE A 35 0.37 -34.78 8.38
N ALA A 36 1.31 -35.43 7.70
CA ALA A 36 2.64 -34.89 7.47
C ALA A 36 2.70 -34.28 6.06
N PHE A 37 3.08 -33.01 5.98
CA PHE A 37 3.28 -32.32 4.70
C PHE A 37 4.78 -32.33 4.35
N ARG A 38 5.08 -32.57 3.08
CA ARG A 38 6.44 -32.52 2.52
C ARG A 38 6.41 -31.70 1.24
N GLY A 39 7.30 -30.72 1.13
CA GLY A 39 7.51 -29.98 -0.12
C GLY A 39 8.17 -30.87 -1.17
N ASP A 40 7.69 -30.79 -2.40
CA ASP A 40 8.25 -31.45 -3.58
C ASP A 40 9.18 -30.52 -4.40
N TYR A 41 9.35 -29.26 -3.97
CA TYR A 41 10.21 -28.24 -4.58
C TYR A 41 9.86 -27.94 -6.05
N ASP A 42 8.59 -28.13 -6.44
CA ASP A 42 8.07 -27.86 -7.77
C ASP A 42 7.40 -26.46 -7.82
N ALA A 43 8.14 -25.48 -8.35
CA ALA A 43 7.69 -24.11 -8.48
C ALA A 43 6.42 -23.99 -9.34
N ILE A 44 6.35 -24.77 -10.44
CA ILE A 44 5.25 -24.71 -11.40
C ILE A 44 3.98 -25.27 -10.77
N ARG A 45 4.09 -26.39 -10.04
CA ARG A 45 2.95 -26.96 -9.31
C ARG A 45 2.45 -26.02 -8.22
N CYS A 46 3.35 -25.38 -7.48
CA CYS A 46 2.99 -24.38 -6.48
C CYS A 46 2.22 -23.21 -7.11
N GLY A 47 2.76 -22.63 -8.19
CA GLY A 47 2.10 -21.55 -8.92
C GLY A 47 0.71 -21.92 -9.41
N ARG A 48 0.56 -23.09 -10.07
CA ARG A 48 -0.75 -23.57 -10.54
C ARG A 48 -1.76 -23.76 -9.40
N ALA A 49 -1.32 -24.27 -8.25
CA ALA A 49 -2.20 -24.45 -7.10
C ALA A 49 -2.72 -23.10 -6.57
N ILE A 50 -1.87 -22.08 -6.50
CA ILE A 50 -2.26 -20.73 -6.11
C ILE A 50 -3.18 -20.09 -7.16
N GLU A 51 -2.84 -20.21 -8.45
CA GLU A 51 -3.67 -19.70 -9.54
C GLU A 51 -5.07 -20.34 -9.53
N ALA A 52 -5.17 -21.64 -9.24
CA ALA A 52 -6.45 -22.33 -9.10
C ALA A 52 -7.29 -21.78 -7.94
N ILE A 53 -6.66 -21.49 -6.78
CA ILE A 53 -7.36 -20.87 -5.65
C ILE A 53 -7.88 -19.47 -6.02
N LEU A 54 -7.09 -18.67 -6.73
CA LEU A 54 -7.46 -17.30 -7.11
C LEU A 54 -8.45 -17.25 -8.29
N ALA A 55 -8.52 -18.32 -9.09
CA ALA A 55 -9.51 -18.49 -10.15
C ALA A 55 -10.88 -18.96 -9.63
N ASP A 56 -10.97 -19.43 -8.38
CA ASP A 56 -12.24 -19.82 -7.77
C ASP A 56 -13.24 -18.67 -7.74
N ALA A 57 -14.52 -18.97 -7.94
CA ALA A 57 -15.58 -17.96 -8.04
C ALA A 57 -15.71 -17.10 -6.77
N SER A 58 -15.38 -17.63 -5.59
CA SER A 58 -15.36 -16.85 -4.34
C SER A 58 -14.36 -15.69 -4.38
N PHE A 59 -13.27 -15.84 -5.13
CA PHE A 59 -12.30 -14.79 -5.37
C PHE A 59 -12.60 -14.05 -6.68
N ALA A 60 -12.67 -14.76 -7.81
CA ALA A 60 -12.78 -14.17 -9.14
C ALA A 60 -14.12 -13.45 -9.39
N GLY A 61 -15.20 -13.85 -8.70
CA GLY A 61 -16.54 -13.27 -8.84
C GLY A 61 -16.74 -11.91 -8.16
N VAL A 62 -15.76 -11.44 -7.39
CA VAL A 62 -15.85 -10.15 -6.69
C VAL A 62 -15.51 -9.01 -7.66
N TYR A 63 -16.42 -8.05 -7.80
CA TYR A 63 -16.19 -6.86 -8.63
C TYR A 63 -14.96 -6.08 -8.15
N ARG A 64 -14.08 -5.72 -9.09
CA ARG A 64 -12.94 -4.83 -8.87
C ARG A 64 -12.88 -3.78 -9.98
N PRO A 65 -12.73 -2.50 -9.64
CA PRO A 65 -12.51 -1.47 -10.65
C PRO A 65 -11.18 -1.70 -11.37
N SER A 66 -11.07 -1.19 -12.60
CA SER A 66 -9.81 -1.19 -13.34
C SER A 66 -8.73 -0.43 -12.56
N VAL A 67 -7.53 -0.98 -12.47
CA VAL A 67 -6.36 -0.35 -11.84
C VAL A 67 -6.01 0.95 -12.57
N ARG A 68 -6.07 2.08 -11.87
CA ARG A 68 -5.70 3.43 -12.34
C ARG A 68 -4.72 4.03 -11.34
N ASP A 69 -3.71 4.74 -11.84
CA ASP A 69 -2.68 5.41 -11.04
C ASP A 69 -1.70 4.48 -10.29
N ASP A 70 -0.86 5.09 -9.45
CA ASP A 70 0.19 4.44 -8.67
C ASP A 70 -0.35 3.86 -7.35
N PHE A 71 0.20 2.71 -6.94
CA PHE A 71 -0.19 1.97 -5.75
C PHE A 71 0.98 1.77 -4.79
N ALA A 72 0.67 1.80 -3.50
CA ALA A 72 1.60 1.41 -2.44
C ALA A 72 1.25 0.02 -1.89
N ALA A 73 2.20 -0.92 -1.98
CA ALA A 73 2.10 -2.23 -1.36
C ALA A 73 2.89 -2.24 -0.05
N ILE A 74 2.19 -2.41 1.08
CA ILE A 74 2.75 -2.21 2.43
C ILE A 74 2.69 -3.50 3.27
N HIS A 75 3.25 -3.45 4.48
CA HIS A 75 3.24 -4.56 5.43
C HIS A 75 3.76 -5.87 4.81
N LYS A 76 2.92 -6.92 4.77
CA LYS A 76 3.33 -8.26 4.38
C LYS A 76 3.75 -8.35 2.92
N LEU A 77 3.15 -7.55 2.03
CA LEU A 77 3.56 -7.50 0.63
C LEU A 77 5.00 -6.97 0.49
N TRP A 78 5.34 -5.92 1.25
CA TRP A 78 6.71 -5.39 1.28
C TRP A 78 7.70 -6.39 1.88
N GLU A 79 7.38 -7.02 3.01
CA GLU A 79 8.25 -8.04 3.65
C GLU A 79 8.53 -9.20 2.69
N ILE A 80 7.51 -9.72 2.02
CA ILE A 80 7.65 -10.85 1.10
C ILE A 80 8.52 -10.42 -0.08
N VAL A 81 8.21 -9.32 -0.77
CA VAL A 81 8.98 -8.88 -1.94
C VAL A 81 10.43 -8.57 -1.58
N THR A 82 10.67 -7.93 -0.43
CA THR A 82 12.05 -7.62 0.00
C THR A 82 12.84 -8.86 0.43
N SER A 83 12.17 -9.94 0.83
CA SER A 83 12.82 -11.23 1.07
C SER A 83 13.42 -11.85 -0.21
N PHE A 84 12.87 -11.53 -1.39
CA PHE A 84 13.41 -11.93 -2.70
C PHE A 84 14.36 -10.89 -3.27
N LYS A 85 14.07 -9.60 -3.07
CA LYS A 85 14.84 -8.47 -3.58
C LYS A 85 15.21 -7.53 -2.44
N LYS A 86 16.41 -7.71 -1.86
CA LYS A 86 16.90 -6.90 -0.73
C LYS A 86 16.74 -5.41 -1.01
N ALA A 87 15.98 -4.72 -0.16
CA ALA A 87 15.78 -3.28 -0.24
C ALA A 87 15.52 -2.71 1.16
N ASN A 88 15.91 -1.45 1.37
CA ASN A 88 15.84 -0.83 2.70
C ASN A 88 14.50 -0.14 2.98
N HIS A 89 14.03 0.71 2.06
CA HIS A 89 12.84 1.55 2.30
C HIS A 89 11.73 1.37 1.27
N ALA A 90 12.11 1.38 -0.01
CA ALA A 90 11.19 1.25 -1.12
C ALA A 90 11.79 0.32 -2.18
N VAL A 91 10.95 -0.48 -2.83
CA VAL A 91 11.37 -1.30 -3.97
C VAL A 91 10.30 -1.28 -5.05
N LYS A 92 10.74 -1.09 -6.30
CA LYS A 92 9.98 -1.41 -7.50
C LYS A 92 10.56 -2.68 -8.12
N VAL A 93 9.69 -3.60 -8.52
CA VAL A 93 10.07 -4.85 -9.15
C VAL A 93 9.09 -5.11 -10.30
N THR A 94 9.60 -5.61 -11.43
CA THR A 94 8.72 -6.01 -12.52
C THR A 94 8.13 -7.39 -12.22
N ARG A 95 6.98 -7.71 -12.83
CA ARG A 95 6.34 -9.02 -12.68
C ARG A 95 7.30 -10.14 -13.08
N THR A 96 7.98 -9.97 -14.21
CA THR A 96 8.94 -10.93 -14.75
C THR A 96 10.11 -11.13 -13.79
N GLN A 97 10.70 -10.05 -13.27
CA GLN A 97 11.79 -10.13 -12.28
C GLN A 97 11.36 -10.88 -11.02
N PHE A 98 10.16 -10.60 -10.52
CA PHE A 98 9.66 -11.24 -9.31
C PHE A 98 9.35 -12.72 -9.55
N ALA A 99 8.74 -13.07 -10.68
CA ALA A 99 8.49 -14.47 -11.06
C ALA A 99 9.80 -15.27 -11.16
N THR A 100 10.83 -14.74 -11.84
CA THR A 100 12.15 -15.38 -11.92
C THR A 100 12.78 -15.59 -10.54
N ALA A 101 12.65 -14.61 -9.63
CA ALA A 101 13.17 -14.73 -8.28
C ALA A 101 12.43 -15.79 -7.45
N ILE A 102 11.11 -15.92 -7.62
CA ILE A 102 10.30 -16.96 -7.00
C ILE A 102 10.75 -18.34 -7.53
N ASP A 103 10.79 -18.51 -8.84
CA ASP A 103 11.16 -19.78 -9.48
C ASP A 103 12.54 -20.23 -9.01
N SER A 104 13.54 -19.34 -9.08
CA SER A 104 14.90 -19.62 -8.65
C SER A 104 14.98 -20.04 -7.18
N PHE A 105 14.14 -19.47 -6.31
CA PHE A 105 14.10 -19.83 -4.90
C PHE A 105 13.39 -21.16 -4.67
N CYS A 106 12.23 -21.36 -5.30
CA CYS A 106 11.41 -22.57 -5.15
C CYS A 106 12.14 -23.83 -5.61
N THR A 107 12.99 -23.74 -6.65
CA THR A 107 13.82 -24.86 -7.12
C THR A 107 15.15 -25.00 -6.37
N SER A 108 15.50 -24.04 -5.49
CA SER A 108 16.74 -24.08 -4.74
C SER A 108 16.63 -25.04 -3.56
N ASN A 109 17.76 -25.68 -3.21
CA ASN A 109 17.83 -26.47 -1.99
C ASN A 109 18.03 -25.55 -0.78
N TRP A 110 16.95 -24.95 -0.28
CA TRP A 110 17.00 -24.06 0.88
C TRP A 110 17.39 -24.77 2.20
N THR A 111 17.51 -26.10 2.22
CA THR A 111 18.05 -26.84 3.38
C THR A 111 19.55 -26.63 3.59
N THR A 112 20.25 -26.05 2.61
CA THR A 112 21.66 -25.65 2.74
C THR A 112 21.84 -24.26 3.33
N LEU A 113 20.76 -23.48 3.49
CA LEU A 113 20.81 -22.15 4.09
C LEU A 113 21.11 -22.23 5.60
N PRO A 114 21.62 -21.17 6.24
CA PRO A 114 21.75 -21.11 7.69
C PRO A 114 20.42 -21.40 8.39
N ARG A 115 20.45 -22.05 9.56
CA ARG A 115 19.24 -22.46 10.33
C ARG A 115 18.22 -21.33 10.54
N GLN A 116 18.70 -20.10 10.72
CA GLN A 116 17.88 -18.89 10.87
C GLN A 116 17.05 -18.59 9.60
N GLU A 117 17.65 -18.81 8.43
CA GLU A 117 17.00 -18.60 7.13
C GLU A 117 16.10 -19.78 6.75
N GLN A 118 16.46 -21.01 7.14
CA GLN A 118 15.61 -22.19 6.93
C GLN A 118 14.24 -22.03 7.59
N ALA A 119 14.20 -21.48 8.82
CA ALA A 119 12.97 -21.29 9.59
C ALA A 119 11.94 -20.40 8.88
N THR A 120 12.40 -19.45 8.06
CA THR A 120 11.54 -18.54 7.29
C THR A 120 11.42 -18.93 5.81
N SER A 121 12.19 -19.93 5.37
CA SER A 121 12.23 -20.39 3.97
C SER A 121 11.09 -21.33 3.60
N GLY A 122 10.58 -22.10 4.56
CA GLY A 122 9.55 -23.12 4.31
C GLY A 122 8.27 -22.57 3.66
N GLU A 123 7.90 -21.33 3.99
CA GLU A 123 6.73 -20.65 3.42
C GLU A 123 7.09 -19.65 2.32
N LYS A 124 8.37 -19.31 2.15
CA LYS A 124 8.78 -18.21 1.28
C LYS A 124 8.39 -18.42 -0.19
N CYS A 125 8.56 -19.65 -0.69
CA CYS A 125 8.11 -20.01 -2.05
C CYS A 125 6.59 -19.79 -2.22
N LEU A 126 5.80 -20.30 -1.27
CA LEU A 126 4.34 -20.15 -1.25
C LEU A 126 3.93 -18.67 -1.18
N GLN A 127 4.54 -17.92 -0.27
CA GLN A 127 4.30 -16.49 -0.09
C GLN A 127 4.60 -15.68 -1.36
N GLY A 128 5.68 -16.02 -2.07
CA GLY A 128 6.02 -15.40 -3.35
C GLY A 128 4.93 -15.59 -4.40
N TRP A 129 4.48 -16.84 -4.60
CA TRP A 129 3.39 -17.15 -5.53
C TRP A 129 2.07 -16.49 -5.15
N ILE A 130 1.73 -16.44 -3.86
CA ILE A 130 0.56 -15.72 -3.36
C ILE A 130 0.64 -14.25 -3.74
N VAL A 131 1.76 -13.57 -3.51
CA VAL A 131 1.90 -12.14 -3.85
C VAL A 131 1.78 -11.91 -5.35
N LYS A 132 2.46 -12.73 -6.17
CA LYS A 132 2.38 -12.63 -7.64
C LYS A 132 0.94 -12.82 -8.11
N GLY A 133 0.30 -13.91 -7.71
CA GLY A 133 -1.06 -14.24 -8.12
C GLY A 133 -2.08 -13.22 -7.64
N LEU A 134 -1.95 -12.75 -6.40
CA LEU A 134 -2.84 -11.72 -5.83
C LEU A 134 -2.77 -10.44 -6.67
N LEU A 135 -1.57 -9.95 -6.98
CA LEU A 135 -1.42 -8.75 -7.81
C LEU A 135 -2.00 -8.95 -9.21
N GLU A 136 -1.77 -10.10 -9.85
CA GLU A 136 -2.38 -10.42 -11.16
C GLU A 136 -3.91 -10.45 -11.10
N ALA A 137 -4.49 -11.04 -10.05
CA ALA A 137 -5.93 -11.12 -9.84
C ALA A 137 -6.56 -9.76 -9.48
N HIS A 138 -5.77 -8.84 -8.94
CA HIS A 138 -6.13 -7.42 -8.73
C HIS A 138 -5.90 -6.54 -9.97
N GLY A 139 -5.46 -7.10 -11.09
CA GLY A 139 -5.35 -6.39 -12.37
C GLY A 139 -3.93 -5.96 -12.76
N PHE A 140 -2.91 -6.29 -11.95
CA PHE A 140 -1.51 -6.04 -12.29
C PHE A 140 -0.93 -7.19 -13.11
N ARG A 141 -1.26 -7.23 -14.41
CA ARG A 141 -1.07 -8.42 -15.27
C ARG A 141 0.23 -8.42 -16.07
N ASN A 142 0.91 -7.29 -16.20
CA ASN A 142 2.14 -7.17 -16.99
C ASN A 142 3.18 -6.29 -16.27
N ASP A 143 4.39 -6.21 -16.84
CA ASP A 143 5.49 -5.44 -16.24
C ASP A 143 5.19 -3.93 -16.17
N SER A 144 4.39 -3.39 -17.11
CA SER A 144 3.96 -1.99 -17.07
C SER A 144 3.01 -1.73 -15.92
N ASP A 145 2.05 -2.64 -15.66
CA ASP A 145 1.15 -2.53 -14.51
C ASP A 145 1.93 -2.59 -13.20
N TRP A 146 2.89 -3.52 -13.09
CA TRP A 146 3.75 -3.64 -11.90
C TRP A 146 4.63 -2.40 -11.67
N GLY A 147 4.97 -1.67 -12.73
CA GLY A 147 5.68 -0.38 -12.63
C GLY A 147 4.94 0.68 -11.82
N ARG A 148 3.61 0.56 -11.71
CA ARG A 148 2.73 1.42 -10.89
C ARG A 148 2.71 1.02 -9.41
N VAL A 149 3.22 -0.16 -9.05
CA VAL A 149 3.27 -0.62 -7.66
C VAL A 149 4.62 -0.29 -7.04
N THR A 150 4.59 0.40 -5.90
CA THR A 150 5.76 0.63 -5.06
C THR A 150 5.59 -0.13 -3.75
N PHE A 151 6.52 -1.04 -3.45
CA PHE A 151 6.51 -1.74 -2.18
C PHE A 151 7.24 -0.91 -1.13
N LEU A 152 6.58 -0.56 -0.04
CA LEU A 152 7.04 0.42 0.95
C LEU A 152 7.10 -0.15 2.37
N SER A 153 8.19 0.13 3.09
CA SER A 153 8.31 -0.22 4.51
C SER A 153 7.59 0.78 5.42
N ASN A 154 7.75 2.07 5.11
CA ASN A 154 7.16 3.18 5.85
C ASN A 154 6.94 4.39 4.93
N VAL A 155 6.09 5.31 5.39
CA VAL A 155 5.85 6.61 4.76
C VAL A 155 6.17 7.69 5.78
N GLY A 156 7.14 8.55 5.48
CA GLY A 156 7.57 9.60 6.42
C GLY A 156 8.08 9.07 7.76
N GLY A 157 8.75 7.91 7.76
CA GLY A 157 9.25 7.26 8.98
C GLY A 157 8.19 6.54 9.82
N THR A 158 6.91 6.59 9.42
CA THR A 158 5.81 5.90 10.08
C THR A 158 5.37 4.70 9.26
N VAL A 159 5.15 3.55 9.90
CA VAL A 159 4.57 2.38 9.23
C VAL A 159 3.18 2.76 8.72
N ALA A 160 3.00 2.74 7.40
CA ALA A 160 1.70 3.00 6.81
C ALA A 160 0.74 1.91 7.25
N SER A 161 -0.40 2.29 7.85
CA SER A 161 -1.41 1.35 8.33
C SER A 161 -2.77 2.03 8.44
N TRP A 162 -3.83 1.22 8.49
CA TRP A 162 -5.21 1.69 8.68
C TRP A 162 -5.40 2.39 10.03
N SER A 163 -4.58 2.05 11.03
CA SER A 163 -4.68 2.60 12.38
C SER A 163 -4.48 4.12 12.44
N THR A 164 -3.60 4.67 11.61
CA THR A 164 -3.40 6.13 11.51
C THR A 164 -4.64 6.81 10.93
N GLY A 165 -5.21 6.26 9.85
CA GLY A 165 -6.45 6.77 9.27
C GLY A 165 -7.61 6.70 10.26
N TYR A 166 -7.74 5.57 10.97
CA TYR A 166 -8.74 5.39 12.03
C TYR A 166 -8.59 6.42 13.15
N ALA A 167 -7.36 6.66 13.63
CA ALA A 167 -7.12 7.65 14.67
C ALA A 167 -7.46 9.08 14.20
N LEU A 168 -7.17 9.41 12.94
CA LEU A 168 -7.51 10.72 12.36
C LEU A 168 -9.02 10.91 12.20
N ASP A 169 -9.72 9.87 11.76
CA ASP A 169 -11.18 9.85 11.61
C ASP A 169 -11.87 9.97 12.98
N ALA A 170 -11.49 9.11 13.94
CA ALA A 170 -12.04 9.11 15.29
C ALA A 170 -11.78 10.41 16.07
N THR A 171 -10.77 11.19 15.68
CA THR A 171 -10.46 12.50 16.28
C THR A 171 -11.03 13.68 15.49
N ALA A 172 -11.82 13.44 14.43
CA ALA A 172 -12.38 14.45 13.54
C ALA A 172 -11.33 15.44 12.99
N ARG A 173 -10.11 14.95 12.77
CA ARG A 173 -8.97 15.75 12.27
C ARG A 173 -8.92 15.84 10.76
N ILE A 174 -9.80 15.12 10.05
CA ILE A 174 -9.95 15.20 8.59
C ILE A 174 -11.13 16.13 8.31
N PRO A 175 -10.88 17.41 7.92
CA PRO A 175 -11.97 18.32 7.61
C PRO A 175 -12.68 17.87 6.34
N SER A 176 -14.02 17.89 6.36
CA SER A 176 -14.86 17.54 5.20
C SER A 176 -14.86 18.61 4.11
N THR A 177 -14.52 19.84 4.48
CA THR A 177 -14.38 20.98 3.58
C THR A 177 -12.94 21.47 3.59
N ALA A 178 -12.46 21.97 2.45
CA ALA A 178 -11.22 22.72 2.44
C ALA A 178 -11.30 23.84 3.51
N PRO A 179 -10.20 24.11 4.23
CA PRO A 179 -10.18 25.24 5.15
C PRO A 179 -10.60 26.49 4.39
N ALA A 180 -11.49 27.28 4.98
CA ALA A 180 -11.89 28.54 4.37
C ALA A 180 -10.62 29.35 4.09
N ILE A 181 -10.44 29.81 2.84
CA ILE A 181 -9.36 30.73 2.51
C ILE A 181 -9.67 32.01 3.28
N GLN A 182 -9.06 32.15 4.46
CA GLN A 182 -9.14 33.38 5.21
C GLN A 182 -8.19 34.37 4.58
N MET A 183 -8.71 35.14 3.63
CA MET A 183 -8.07 36.36 3.19
C MET A 183 -8.06 37.29 4.40
N ASP A 184 -6.86 37.62 4.89
CA ASP A 184 -6.70 38.64 5.91
C ASP A 184 -7.43 39.92 5.44
N LEU A 185 -8.18 40.56 6.35
CA LEU A 185 -8.96 41.76 6.06
C LEU A 185 -8.06 42.84 5.46
N PHE A 186 -6.82 42.92 5.93
CA PHE A 186 -5.81 43.81 5.39
C PHE A 186 -5.46 43.47 3.93
N GLY A 187 -5.23 42.18 3.64
CA GLY A 187 -4.98 41.69 2.28
C GLY A 187 -6.14 41.97 1.33
N PHE A 188 -7.38 41.81 1.79
CA PHE A 188 -8.58 42.13 1.00
C PHE A 188 -8.70 43.62 0.71
N ILE A 189 -8.48 44.49 1.71
CA ILE A 189 -8.52 45.95 1.57
C ILE A 189 -7.44 46.42 0.59
N VAL A 190 -6.20 45.95 0.77
CA VAL A 190 -5.07 46.34 -0.10
C VAL A 190 -5.30 45.86 -1.53
N SER A 191 -5.73 44.61 -1.72
CA SER A 191 -6.03 44.07 -3.05
C SER A 191 -7.13 44.88 -3.74
N THR A 192 -8.22 45.18 -3.04
CA THR A 192 -9.34 45.96 -3.58
C THR A 192 -8.91 47.39 -3.95
N ALA A 193 -8.13 48.04 -3.08
CA ALA A 193 -7.63 49.40 -3.32
C ALA A 193 -6.71 49.46 -4.56
N ILE A 194 -5.82 48.48 -4.74
CA ILE A 194 -4.94 48.40 -5.91
C ILE A 194 -5.79 48.20 -7.18
N CYS A 195 -6.75 47.28 -7.17
CA CYS A 195 -7.64 47.04 -8.30
C CYS A 195 -8.43 48.29 -8.70
N LEU A 196 -8.98 49.03 -7.73
CA LEU A 196 -9.71 50.28 -7.99
C LEU A 196 -8.80 51.36 -8.60
N ASN A 197 -7.58 51.52 -8.08
CA ASN A 197 -6.63 52.48 -8.63
C ASN A 197 -6.25 52.15 -10.08
N ILE A 198 -5.96 50.88 -10.38
CA ILE A 198 -5.65 50.43 -11.75
C ILE A 198 -6.84 50.69 -12.69
N PHE A 199 -8.07 50.45 -12.21
CA PHE A 199 -9.28 50.69 -12.99
C PHE A 199 -9.47 52.18 -13.31
N VAL A 200 -9.31 53.06 -12.33
CA VAL A 200 -9.41 54.53 -12.51
C VAL A 200 -8.34 55.04 -13.46
N ILE A 201 -7.09 54.56 -13.31
CA ILE A 201 -5.98 54.93 -14.19
C ILE A 201 -6.27 54.48 -15.64
N SER A 202 -6.77 53.27 -15.82
CA SER A 202 -7.14 52.73 -17.15
C SER A 202 -8.26 53.53 -17.80
N LEU A 203 -9.30 53.89 -17.03
CA LEU A 203 -10.38 54.77 -17.50
C LEU A 203 -9.86 56.15 -17.91
N PHE A 204 -8.97 56.74 -17.10
CA PHE A 204 -8.35 58.02 -17.43
C PHE A 204 -7.55 57.95 -18.73
N PHE A 205 -6.77 56.90 -18.93
CA PHE A 205 -6.05 56.68 -20.19
C PHE A 205 -7.00 56.49 -21.37
N LEU A 206 -8.11 55.76 -21.20
CA LEU A 206 -9.13 55.56 -22.23
C LEU A 206 -9.83 56.88 -22.61
N ILE A 207 -10.20 57.69 -21.62
CA ILE A 207 -10.82 59.00 -21.83
C ILE A 207 -9.85 59.93 -22.57
N ARG A 208 -8.59 60.01 -22.13
CA ARG A 208 -7.57 60.81 -22.83
C ARG A 208 -7.36 60.33 -24.26
N LYS A 209 -7.39 59.02 -24.51
CA LYS A 209 -7.26 58.45 -25.86
C LYS A 209 -8.49 58.76 -26.73
N CYS A 210 -9.71 58.73 -26.17
CA CYS A 210 -10.92 59.16 -26.87
C CYS A 210 -10.91 60.66 -27.21
N CYS A 211 -10.57 61.53 -26.24
CA CYS A 211 -10.52 62.97 -26.47
C CYS A 211 -9.44 63.39 -27.46
N LYS A 212 -8.32 62.64 -27.54
CA LYS A 212 -7.23 62.92 -28.48
C LYS A 212 -7.46 62.39 -29.90
N ASN A 213 -8.39 61.44 -30.08
CA ASN A 213 -8.79 60.91 -31.40
C ASN A 213 -9.97 61.69 -32.03
N GLN A 214 -10.51 62.71 -31.35
CA GLN A 214 -11.63 63.55 -31.80
C GLN A 214 -11.20 64.99 -32.16
N LEU A 215 -9.88 65.27 -32.14
CA LEU A 215 -9.23 66.49 -32.65
C LEU A 215 -8.32 66.10 -33.82
#